data_AF-A0A060QMC8-F1
#
_entry.id   AF-A0A060QMC8-F1
#
_cell.length_a   1.000
_cell.length_b   1.000
_cell.length_c   1.000
_cell.angle_alpha   90.00
_cell.angle_beta   90.00
_cell.angle_gamma   90.00
#
_symmetry.space_group_name_H-M   'P 1'
#
loop_
_entity.id
_entity.type
_entity.pdbx_description
1 polymer ?
#
loop_
_entity_poly.entity_id
_entity_poly.type
_entity_poly.pdbx_seq_one_letter_code
_entity_poly.pdbx_strand_id
1 'polypeptide(L)'
;MEAILDSGFCPVEDSTGRLCAFGCDNAFLSARLTASAFMPDLPVSNLATPQGAPATAWRAPGRVASVTIEPGGMVDWRCFSLHRTNLTATAQWSVKIWRGATLAHDSGLLAADVRDGQAIMMLDTAVQGDRVTILIADAQNPDGFLSIPLAYAGPLWQPQRNMAWSSGESAESGADTITSLSGVEYVTLRWQRRVLRIEHQSLGTEELPQIRAMLALGRTGANVLFLPDPGAGTRSGDAVFGRIEAGEITSSAGAANRRALTLTIRERL
;
A
#
# COMPACT_ATOMS: atom_id res chain seq x y z
N MET A 1 -10.79 2.82 43.87
CA MET A 1 -10.40 1.51 43.29
C MET A 1 -11.36 1.27 42.14
N GLU A 2 -10.98 1.73 40.96
CA GLU A 2 -11.74 1.55 39.71
C GLU A 2 -10.69 1.45 38.60
N ALA A 3 -10.75 0.34 37.85
CA ALA A 3 -9.75 -0.03 36.86
C ALA A 3 -10.11 0.60 35.50
N ILE A 4 -9.20 1.40 34.96
CA ILE A 4 -9.26 1.86 33.57
C ILE A 4 -8.76 0.72 32.70
N LEU A 5 -9.65 0.21 31.84
CA LEU A 5 -9.37 -0.78 30.83
C LEU A 5 -8.37 -0.19 29.82
N ASP A 6 -7.17 -0.76 29.80
CA ASP A 6 -6.09 -0.44 28.89
C ASP A 6 -6.42 -1.01 27.50
N SER A 7 -7.18 -0.25 26.71
CA SER A 7 -7.34 -0.49 25.28
C SER A 7 -6.00 -0.20 24.61
N GLY A 8 -5.34 -1.23 24.09
CA GLY A 8 -3.98 -1.23 23.52
C GLY A 8 -3.72 -0.24 22.38
N PHE A 9 -3.74 1.05 22.70
CA PHE A 9 -3.19 2.13 21.91
C PHE A 9 -1.80 2.44 22.46
N CYS A 10 -0.78 2.04 21.71
CA CYS A 10 0.54 2.63 21.88
C CYS A 10 0.44 4.10 21.44
N PRO A 11 0.72 5.09 22.30
CA PRO A 11 0.60 6.49 21.93
C PRO A 11 1.77 6.85 21.01
N VAL A 12 1.46 7.20 19.77
CA VAL A 12 2.43 7.85 18.89
C VAL A 12 2.69 9.24 19.48
N GLU A 13 3.81 9.40 20.19
CA GLU A 13 4.35 10.70 20.56
C GLU A 13 4.88 11.42 19.31
N ASP A 14 3.97 11.93 18.48
CA ASP A 14 4.23 13.09 17.64
C ASP A 14 2.93 13.88 17.46
N SER A 15 2.71 14.85 18.35
CA SER A 15 1.61 15.81 18.27
C SER A 15 1.91 16.98 17.31
N THR A 16 2.84 16.83 16.37
CA THR A 16 3.26 17.89 15.43
C THR A 16 3.33 17.44 13.98
N GLY A 17 2.16 17.18 13.39
CA GLY A 17 1.96 17.30 11.94
C GLY A 17 1.95 15.97 11.19
N ARG A 18 0.75 15.53 10.82
CA ARG A 18 0.47 14.36 9.98
C ARG A 18 1.17 14.48 8.63
N LEU A 19 2.30 13.81 8.45
CA LEU A 19 3.00 13.74 7.17
C LEU A 19 2.55 12.47 6.43
N CYS A 20 2.00 12.64 5.23
CA CYS A 20 1.81 11.56 4.26
C CYS A 20 3.12 10.82 3.97
N ALA A 21 3.00 9.60 3.45
CA ALA A 21 4.13 8.73 3.18
C ALA A 21 4.00 8.00 1.85
N PHE A 22 5.15 7.62 1.28
CA PHE A 22 5.24 6.93 -0.01
C PHE A 22 6.12 5.67 0.10
N GLY A 23 5.62 4.56 -0.44
CA GLY A 23 6.36 3.31 -0.62
C GLY A 23 6.71 3.09 -2.09
N CYS A 24 7.98 3.31 -2.44
CA CYS A 24 8.46 3.22 -3.83
C CYS A 24 9.20 1.90 -4.11
N ASP A 25 9.96 1.42 -3.13
CA ASP A 25 10.77 0.21 -3.26
C ASP A 25 9.94 -0.98 -2.79
N ASN A 26 9.37 -1.72 -3.74
CA ASN A 26 8.55 -2.89 -3.46
C ASN A 26 9.38 -4.18 -3.58
N ALA A 27 9.68 -4.82 -2.44
CA ALA A 27 10.44 -6.05 -2.42
C ALA A 27 9.73 -7.21 -3.15
N PHE A 28 8.39 -7.18 -3.30
CA PHE A 28 7.69 -8.22 -4.08
C PHE A 28 8.12 -8.27 -5.55
N LEU A 29 8.60 -7.16 -6.12
CA LEU A 29 8.97 -7.08 -7.54
C LEU A 29 10.40 -7.57 -7.82
N SER A 30 11.29 -7.51 -6.83
CA SER A 30 12.72 -7.79 -7.02
C SER A 30 13.25 -8.97 -6.19
N ALA A 31 12.55 -9.36 -5.13
CA ALA A 31 12.98 -10.41 -4.23
C ALA A 31 12.64 -11.81 -4.73
N ARG A 32 13.33 -12.81 -4.17
CA ARG A 32 12.89 -14.20 -4.26
C ARG A 32 11.67 -14.40 -3.37
N LEU A 33 10.60 -14.95 -3.95
CA LEU A 33 9.36 -15.23 -3.24
C LEU A 33 9.15 -16.73 -3.05
N THR A 34 8.75 -17.12 -1.85
CA THR A 34 8.28 -18.48 -1.54
C THR A 34 6.98 -18.40 -0.77
N ALA A 35 6.10 -19.38 -0.94
CA ALA A 35 4.83 -19.44 -0.20
C ALA A 35 4.63 -20.82 0.42
N SER A 36 3.93 -20.88 1.56
CA SER A 36 3.59 -22.14 2.21
C SER A 36 2.59 -22.97 1.40
N ALA A 37 1.76 -22.31 0.60
CA ALA A 37 0.78 -22.92 -0.28
C ALA A 37 0.48 -22.01 -1.47
N PHE A 38 0.21 -22.63 -2.62
CA PHE A 38 -0.27 -21.94 -3.81
C PHE A 38 -0.99 -22.91 -4.74
N MET A 39 -1.90 -22.38 -5.54
CA MET A 39 -2.47 -23.08 -6.68
C MET A 39 -1.44 -23.07 -7.84
N PRO A 40 -1.26 -24.16 -8.59
CA PRO A 40 -0.26 -24.23 -9.67
C PRO A 40 -0.41 -23.11 -10.72
N ASP A 41 -1.65 -22.75 -11.08
CA ASP A 41 -1.94 -21.72 -12.08
C ASP A 41 -1.90 -20.29 -11.50
N LEU A 42 -1.85 -20.16 -10.17
CA LEU A 42 -1.84 -18.87 -9.45
C LEU A 42 -0.71 -18.84 -8.40
N PRO A 43 0.56 -18.99 -8.85
CA PRO A 43 1.72 -19.10 -7.98
C PRO A 43 2.06 -17.79 -7.29
N VAL A 44 2.89 -17.85 -6.24
CA VAL A 44 3.37 -16.66 -5.51
C VAL A 44 4.14 -15.67 -6.38
N SER A 45 4.76 -16.14 -7.46
CA SER A 45 5.46 -15.28 -8.44
C SER A 45 4.55 -14.26 -9.12
N ASN A 46 3.23 -14.47 -9.10
CA ASN A 46 2.26 -13.52 -9.63
C ASN A 46 2.26 -12.18 -8.85
N LEU A 47 2.70 -12.18 -7.59
CA LEU A 47 2.89 -10.96 -6.79
C LEU A 47 4.05 -10.08 -7.29
N ALA A 48 4.95 -10.64 -8.10
CA ALA A 48 6.05 -9.89 -8.72
C ALA A 48 5.61 -9.12 -9.98
N THR A 49 4.30 -8.87 -10.14
CA THR A 49 3.74 -8.14 -11.28
C THR A 49 3.05 -6.85 -10.84
N PRO A 50 3.13 -5.77 -11.63
CA PRO A 50 2.47 -4.51 -11.29
C PRO A 50 1.00 -4.44 -11.71
N GLN A 51 0.43 -5.47 -12.35
CA GLN A 51 -0.87 -5.39 -13.02
C GLN A 51 -2.06 -5.69 -12.11
N GLY A 52 -1.95 -6.58 -11.12
CA GLY A 52 -2.98 -6.72 -10.07
C GLY A 52 -4.34 -7.30 -10.48
N ALA A 53 -4.41 -8.01 -11.61
CA ALA A 53 -5.62 -8.66 -12.06
C ALA A 53 -5.95 -9.92 -11.24
N PRO A 54 -7.24 -10.23 -10.98
CA PRO A 54 -7.64 -11.47 -10.30
C PRO A 54 -7.17 -12.76 -11.01
N ALA A 55 -7.08 -12.71 -12.35
CA ALA A 55 -6.58 -13.82 -13.16
C ALA A 55 -5.08 -14.08 -13.00
N THR A 56 -4.35 -13.12 -12.45
CA THR A 56 -2.91 -13.20 -12.16
C THR A 56 -2.67 -12.93 -10.68
N ALA A 57 -3.56 -13.38 -9.80
CA ALA A 57 -3.35 -13.27 -8.37
C ALA A 57 -2.44 -14.40 -7.86
N TRP A 58 -1.83 -14.21 -6.69
CA TRP A 58 -1.41 -15.36 -5.89
C TRP A 58 -2.64 -15.93 -5.20
N ARG A 59 -2.85 -17.24 -5.30
CA ARG A 59 -3.94 -17.93 -4.62
C ARG A 59 -3.45 -19.08 -3.79
N ALA A 60 -3.84 -19.12 -2.52
CA ALA A 60 -3.64 -20.28 -1.65
C ALA A 60 -4.96 -21.07 -1.54
N PRO A 61 -4.96 -22.40 -1.71
CA PRO A 61 -6.17 -23.23 -1.71
C PRO A 61 -6.90 -23.33 -0.35
N GLY A 62 -6.33 -22.78 0.72
CA GLY A 62 -6.92 -22.77 2.05
C GLY A 62 -7.08 -21.36 2.59
N ARG A 63 -7.50 -21.27 3.86
CA ARG A 63 -7.76 -20.01 4.58
C ARG A 63 -6.56 -19.48 5.37
N VAL A 64 -5.43 -20.18 5.32
CA VAL A 64 -4.20 -19.79 5.99
C VAL A 64 -3.04 -20.02 5.03
N ALA A 65 -2.21 -19.00 4.83
CA ALA A 65 -1.00 -19.11 4.03
C ALA A 65 0.03 -18.08 4.46
N SER A 66 1.30 -18.37 4.23
CA SER A 66 2.38 -17.42 4.42
C SER A 66 3.16 -17.21 3.14
N VAL A 67 3.61 -15.98 2.91
CA VAL A 67 4.60 -15.64 1.89
C VAL A 67 5.89 -15.20 2.57
N THR A 68 7.02 -15.68 2.07
CA THR A 68 8.36 -15.29 2.50
C THR A 68 9.07 -14.57 1.38
N ILE A 69 9.66 -13.43 1.71
CA ILE A 69 10.32 -12.48 0.82
C ILE A 69 11.80 -12.45 1.20
N GLU A 70 12.67 -12.79 0.24
CA GLU A 70 14.13 -12.80 0.39
C GLU A 70 14.74 -11.86 -0.67
N PRO A 71 14.96 -10.57 -0.35
CA PRO A 71 15.52 -9.59 -1.29
C PRO A 71 16.99 -9.83 -1.66
N GLY A 72 17.68 -10.77 -1.01
CA GLY A 72 19.10 -11.07 -1.27
C GLY A 72 20.09 -10.15 -0.55
N GLY A 73 19.60 -9.25 0.31
CA GLY A 73 20.41 -8.34 1.13
C GLY A 73 19.57 -7.72 2.25
N MET A 74 20.20 -6.88 3.07
CA MET A 74 19.49 -6.14 4.12
C MET A 74 18.58 -5.07 3.52
N VAL A 75 17.33 -5.03 3.97
CA VAL A 75 16.34 -4.00 3.61
C VAL A 75 15.73 -3.42 4.89
N ASP A 76 15.43 -2.14 4.86
CA ASP A 76 14.67 -1.47 5.92
C ASP A 76 13.18 -1.68 5.68
N TRP A 77 12.56 -2.49 6.52
CA TRP A 77 11.15 -2.82 6.42
C TRP A 77 10.34 -1.88 7.31
N ARG A 78 9.34 -1.21 6.74
CA ARG A 78 8.47 -0.30 7.50
C ARG A 78 6.99 -0.46 7.20
N CYS A 79 6.64 -0.81 5.98
CA CYS A 79 5.24 -0.96 5.58
C CYS A 79 5.02 -2.23 4.76
N PHE A 80 3.87 -2.85 5.01
CA PHE A 80 3.36 -4.03 4.32
C PHE A 80 1.92 -3.74 3.94
N SER A 81 1.54 -4.05 2.72
CA SER A 81 0.15 -3.94 2.30
C SER A 81 -0.24 -5.02 1.31
N LEU A 82 -1.51 -5.39 1.36
CA LEU A 82 -2.17 -6.31 0.45
C LEU A 82 -3.35 -5.58 -0.16
N HIS A 83 -3.55 -5.70 -1.47
CA HIS A 83 -4.60 -4.96 -2.18
C HIS A 83 -5.43 -5.88 -3.08
N ARG A 84 -6.69 -5.49 -3.30
CA ARG A 84 -7.68 -6.23 -4.11
C ARG A 84 -7.86 -7.67 -3.63
N THR A 85 -7.73 -7.86 -2.32
CA THR A 85 -7.81 -9.18 -1.69
C THR A 85 -9.25 -9.62 -1.54
N ASN A 86 -9.48 -10.93 -1.42
CA ASN A 86 -10.76 -11.49 -0.99
C ASN A 86 -10.84 -11.69 0.54
N LEU A 87 -9.98 -11.00 1.31
CA LEU A 87 -9.95 -11.15 2.76
C LEU A 87 -11.21 -10.56 3.39
N THR A 88 -11.71 -11.20 4.43
CA THR A 88 -12.83 -10.70 5.22
C THR A 88 -12.38 -9.67 6.25
N ALA A 89 -13.34 -8.92 6.80
CA ALA A 89 -13.09 -8.01 7.92
C ALA A 89 -12.54 -8.69 9.19
N THR A 90 -12.67 -10.03 9.28
CA THR A 90 -12.14 -10.83 10.41
C THR A 90 -10.75 -11.42 10.13
N ALA A 91 -10.19 -11.17 8.95
CA ALA A 91 -8.87 -11.66 8.60
C ALA A 91 -7.82 -11.12 9.58
N GLN A 92 -6.84 -11.96 9.87
CA GLN A 92 -5.70 -11.67 10.69
C GLN A 92 -4.42 -11.94 9.91
N TRP A 93 -3.35 -11.26 10.29
CA TRP A 93 -2.05 -11.45 9.70
C TRP A 93 -0.94 -11.10 10.68
N SER A 94 0.26 -11.60 10.40
CA SER A 94 1.46 -11.29 11.16
C SER A 94 2.64 -11.12 10.23
N VAL A 95 3.59 -10.29 10.66
CA VAL A 95 4.84 -10.03 9.97
C VAL A 95 5.98 -10.44 10.89
N LYS A 96 6.86 -11.29 10.37
CA LYS A 96 8.10 -11.69 11.03
C LYS A 96 9.28 -11.27 10.18
N ILE A 97 10.21 -10.55 10.79
CA ILE A 97 11.40 -10.02 10.12
C ILE A 97 12.62 -10.70 10.72
N TRP A 98 13.46 -11.26 9.87
CA TRP A 98 14.68 -11.95 10.25
C TRP A 98 15.89 -11.13 9.84
N ARG A 99 16.96 -11.28 10.62
CA ARG A 99 18.32 -10.83 10.32
C ARG A 99 19.22 -12.06 10.43
N GLY A 100 19.47 -12.71 9.31
CA GLY A 100 20.10 -14.02 9.27
C GLY A 100 19.26 -15.04 10.06
N ALA A 101 19.85 -15.61 11.11
CA ALA A 101 19.17 -16.56 11.99
C ALA A 101 18.37 -15.92 13.13
N THR A 102 18.46 -14.61 13.34
CA THR A 102 17.82 -13.93 14.47
C THR A 102 16.48 -13.34 14.05
N LEU A 103 15.43 -13.57 14.85
CA LEU A 103 14.14 -12.89 14.68
C LEU A 103 14.28 -11.46 15.20
N ALA A 104 14.30 -10.49 14.28
CA ALA A 104 14.46 -9.07 14.59
C ALA A 104 13.13 -8.40 14.99
N HIS A 105 12.01 -8.88 14.44
CA HIS A 105 10.69 -8.37 14.77
C HIS A 105 9.62 -9.45 14.56
N ASP A 106 8.62 -9.46 15.43
CA ASP A 106 7.39 -10.25 15.30
C ASP A 106 6.23 -9.35 15.72
N SER A 107 5.30 -9.09 14.80
CA SER A 107 4.12 -8.28 15.09
C SER A 107 3.11 -9.00 15.98
N GLY A 108 3.24 -10.32 16.13
CA GLY A 108 2.14 -11.17 16.58
C GLY A 108 1.01 -11.22 15.54
N LEU A 109 -0.02 -12.02 15.82
CA LEU A 109 -1.21 -12.12 14.97
C LEU A 109 -2.15 -10.95 15.26
N LEU A 110 -2.28 -10.04 14.30
CA LEU A 110 -3.07 -8.82 14.40
C LEU A 110 -4.26 -8.86 13.44
N ALA A 111 -5.31 -8.12 13.74
CA ALA A 111 -6.38 -7.90 12.77
C ALA A 111 -5.82 -7.21 11.51
N ALA A 112 -6.29 -7.63 10.34
CA ALA A 112 -5.84 -7.06 9.07
C ALA A 112 -6.46 -5.69 8.75
N ASP A 113 -7.53 -5.29 9.47
CA ASP A 113 -8.30 -4.07 9.22
C ASP A 113 -8.61 -3.90 7.73
N VAL A 114 -9.20 -4.94 7.13
CA VAL A 114 -9.47 -4.99 5.70
C VAL A 114 -10.54 -3.97 5.35
N ARG A 115 -10.22 -3.04 4.44
CA ARG A 115 -11.14 -2.02 3.92
C ARG A 115 -10.99 -1.93 2.42
N ASP A 116 -12.11 -1.97 1.70
CA ASP A 116 -12.13 -1.93 0.23
C ASP A 116 -11.19 -2.97 -0.43
N GLY A 117 -11.06 -4.15 0.20
CA GLY A 117 -10.18 -5.23 -0.24
C GLY A 117 -8.69 -4.97 0.03
N GLN A 118 -8.35 -3.98 0.86
CA GLN A 118 -6.98 -3.57 1.17
C GLN A 118 -6.69 -3.74 2.67
N ALA A 119 -5.47 -4.15 3.00
CA ALA A 119 -4.98 -4.29 4.36
C ALA A 119 -3.58 -3.70 4.46
N ILE A 120 -3.32 -2.89 5.49
CA ILE A 120 -2.03 -2.20 5.67
C ILE A 120 -1.53 -2.36 7.09
N MET A 121 -0.29 -2.82 7.20
CA MET A 121 0.47 -2.84 8.44
C MET A 121 1.67 -1.93 8.28
N MET A 122 1.82 -1.02 9.24
CA MET A 122 2.97 -0.15 9.34
C MET A 122 3.63 -0.37 10.69
N LEU A 123 4.95 -0.47 10.69
CA LEU A 123 5.76 -0.48 11.90
C LEU A 123 6.04 0.96 12.33
N ASP A 124 6.06 1.19 13.64
CA ASP A 124 6.37 2.51 14.22
C ASP A 124 7.76 2.98 13.77
N THR A 125 8.72 2.06 13.77
CA THR A 125 10.11 2.27 13.33
C THR A 125 10.49 1.26 12.26
N ALA A 126 11.32 1.68 11.30
CA ALA A 126 11.86 0.76 10.30
C ALA A 126 12.72 -0.32 10.99
N VAL A 127 12.54 -1.58 10.57
CA VAL A 127 13.30 -2.73 11.06
C VAL A 127 14.15 -3.28 9.94
N GLN A 128 15.46 -3.31 10.13
CA GLN A 128 16.38 -3.85 9.13
C GLN A 128 16.47 -5.38 9.21
N GLY A 129 16.21 -6.05 8.09
CA GLY A 129 16.28 -7.50 7.96
C GLY A 129 16.50 -7.99 6.53
N ASP A 130 16.92 -9.24 6.37
CA ASP A 130 17.23 -9.90 5.09
C ASP A 130 16.13 -10.85 4.62
N ARG A 131 15.15 -11.15 5.48
CA ARG A 131 14.00 -11.99 5.15
C ARG A 131 12.76 -11.55 5.92
N VAL A 132 11.63 -11.50 5.24
CA VAL A 132 10.31 -11.26 5.85
C VAL A 132 9.38 -12.42 5.56
N THR A 133 8.61 -12.84 6.56
CA THR A 133 7.48 -13.75 6.39
C THR A 133 6.20 -13.04 6.79
N ILE A 134 5.24 -13.01 5.88
CA ILE A 134 3.88 -12.51 6.12
C ILE A 134 2.97 -13.72 6.20
N LEU A 135 2.38 -13.98 7.36
CA LEU A 135 1.35 -15.00 7.55
C LEU A 135 -0.02 -14.34 7.49
N ILE A 136 -0.95 -14.96 6.78
CA ILE A 136 -2.32 -14.50 6.58
C ILE A 136 -3.26 -15.63 7.01
N ALA A 137 -4.27 -15.30 7.81
CA ALA A 137 -5.25 -16.23 8.33
C ALA A 137 -6.64 -15.59 8.28
N ASP A 138 -7.55 -16.18 7.52
CA ASP A 138 -8.92 -15.70 7.36
C ASP A 138 -9.91 -16.86 7.49
N ALA A 139 -10.11 -17.31 8.73
CA ALA A 139 -10.88 -18.51 9.03
C ALA A 139 -12.34 -18.45 8.54
N GLN A 140 -12.91 -17.25 8.43
CA GLN A 140 -14.29 -17.02 7.99
C GLN A 140 -14.40 -16.66 6.50
N ASN A 141 -13.33 -16.83 5.71
CA ASN A 141 -13.38 -16.57 4.28
C ASN A 141 -14.43 -17.46 3.58
N PRO A 142 -15.51 -16.88 3.02
CA PRO A 142 -16.60 -17.66 2.41
C PRO A 142 -16.15 -18.38 1.13
N ASP A 143 -15.15 -17.84 0.42
CA ASP A 143 -14.63 -18.44 -0.81
C ASP A 143 -13.81 -19.71 -0.53
N GLY A 144 -13.33 -19.89 0.70
CA GLY A 144 -12.54 -21.05 1.12
C GLY A 144 -11.06 -20.99 0.69
N PHE A 145 -10.64 -19.95 -0.02
CA PHE A 145 -9.26 -19.72 -0.46
C PHE A 145 -8.83 -18.28 -0.18
N LEU A 146 -7.51 -18.04 -0.13
CA LEU A 146 -6.95 -16.68 -0.10
C LEU A 146 -6.53 -16.26 -1.51
N SER A 147 -6.89 -15.05 -1.94
CA SER A 147 -6.54 -14.49 -3.25
C SER A 147 -6.01 -13.07 -3.10
N ILE A 148 -4.76 -12.85 -3.50
CA ILE A 148 -4.05 -11.59 -3.33
C ILE A 148 -3.42 -11.21 -4.68
N PRO A 149 -4.00 -10.24 -5.40
CA PRO A 149 -3.47 -9.78 -6.68
C PRO A 149 -2.26 -8.85 -6.58
N LEU A 150 -2.23 -7.99 -5.55
CA LEU A 150 -1.20 -6.97 -5.36
C LEU A 150 -0.73 -6.96 -3.92
N ALA A 151 0.57 -6.76 -3.75
CA ALA A 151 1.17 -6.58 -2.45
C ALA A 151 2.35 -5.61 -2.52
N TYR A 152 2.61 -4.95 -1.40
CA TYR A 152 3.77 -4.11 -1.18
C TYR A 152 4.44 -4.52 0.14
N ALA A 153 5.78 -4.57 0.14
CA ALA A 153 6.57 -4.72 1.34
C ALA A 153 7.88 -3.97 1.16
N GLY A 154 8.21 -3.06 2.07
CA GLY A 154 9.44 -2.29 1.93
C GLY A 154 9.55 -1.07 2.84
N PRO A 155 10.52 -0.18 2.52
CA PRO A 155 10.74 1.06 3.25
C PRO A 155 9.66 2.10 2.93
N LEU A 156 9.38 2.97 3.89
CA LEU A 156 8.40 4.03 3.73
C LEU A 156 9.09 5.40 3.87
N TRP A 157 9.08 6.17 2.79
CA TRP A 157 9.62 7.53 2.74
C TRP A 157 8.56 8.57 3.13
N GLN A 158 8.96 9.54 3.93
CA GLN A 158 8.12 10.67 4.34
C GLN A 158 8.85 11.97 4.00
N PRO A 159 8.19 12.94 3.32
CA PRO A 159 8.77 14.25 3.13
C PRO A 159 9.00 14.94 4.48
N GLN A 160 10.16 15.54 4.68
CA GLN A 160 10.52 16.28 5.90
C GLN A 160 9.68 17.55 6.05
N ARG A 161 9.24 18.13 4.93
CA ARG A 161 8.42 19.34 4.91
C ARG A 161 7.13 19.07 4.15
N ASN A 162 6.18 18.47 4.85
CA ASN A 162 4.87 18.13 4.28
C ASN A 162 3.75 19.03 4.80
N MET A 163 3.77 20.31 4.41
CA MET A 163 2.57 21.13 4.46
C MET A 163 1.86 21.02 3.11
N ALA A 164 1.15 19.90 2.90
CA ALA A 164 0.14 19.79 1.87
C ALA A 164 -1.18 20.35 2.43
N TRP A 165 -1.60 21.55 2.00
CA TRP A 165 -2.84 22.18 2.46
C TRP A 165 -4.09 21.69 1.71
N SER A 166 -3.92 20.91 0.64
CA SER A 166 -5.00 20.39 -0.19
C SER A 166 -4.64 19.01 -0.75
N SER A 167 -5.49 18.04 -0.48
CA SER A 167 -5.55 16.77 -1.22
C SER A 167 -6.97 16.62 -1.77
N GLY A 168 -7.09 16.19 -3.02
CA GLY A 168 -8.39 15.90 -3.63
C GLY A 168 -8.55 14.41 -3.84
N GLU A 169 -9.64 13.83 -3.38
CA GLU A 169 -10.05 12.47 -3.72
C GLU A 169 -11.14 12.50 -4.78
N SER A 170 -11.02 11.63 -5.77
CA SER A 170 -11.99 11.42 -6.82
C SER A 170 -12.07 9.95 -7.19
N ALA A 171 -13.16 9.55 -7.82
CA ALA A 171 -13.31 8.24 -8.43
C ALA A 171 -13.45 8.40 -9.94
N GLU A 172 -12.68 7.64 -10.70
CA GLU A 172 -12.80 7.59 -12.15
C GLU A 172 -13.47 6.27 -12.54
N SER A 173 -14.50 6.35 -13.36
CA SER A 173 -15.27 5.18 -13.81
C SER A 173 -15.40 5.14 -15.32
N GLY A 174 -15.24 3.95 -15.91
CA GLY A 174 -15.68 3.66 -17.26
C GLY A 174 -17.03 2.96 -17.22
N ALA A 175 -18.04 3.53 -17.88
CA ALA A 175 -19.36 2.93 -17.98
C ALA A 175 -19.89 3.02 -19.41
N ASP A 176 -20.59 1.98 -19.86
CA ASP A 176 -21.37 2.04 -21.09
C ASP A 176 -22.77 2.54 -20.74
N THR A 177 -23.24 3.55 -21.47
CA THR A 177 -24.60 4.05 -21.33
C THR A 177 -25.37 3.75 -22.60
N ILE A 178 -26.45 2.98 -22.49
CA ILE A 178 -27.37 2.70 -23.59
C ILE A 178 -28.71 3.36 -23.27
N THR A 179 -29.13 4.31 -24.09
CA THR A 179 -30.43 4.98 -23.95
C THR A 179 -31.48 4.24 -24.78
N SER A 180 -32.62 3.89 -24.16
CA SER A 180 -33.75 3.28 -24.84
C SER A 180 -34.50 4.30 -25.71
N LEU A 181 -35.32 3.79 -26.63
CA LEU A 181 -36.26 4.59 -27.42
C LEU A 181 -37.29 5.36 -26.55
N SER A 182 -37.52 4.92 -25.31
CA SER A 182 -38.38 5.61 -24.34
C SER A 182 -37.63 6.62 -23.46
N GLY A 183 -36.33 6.84 -23.71
CA GLY A 183 -35.49 7.78 -22.96
C GLY A 183 -34.93 7.23 -21.64
N VAL A 184 -35.05 5.93 -21.38
CA VAL A 184 -34.49 5.29 -20.17
C VAL A 184 -33.04 4.94 -20.41
N GLU A 185 -32.15 5.39 -19.52
CA GLU A 185 -30.72 5.09 -19.59
C GLU A 185 -30.37 3.83 -18.80
N TYR A 186 -29.64 2.92 -19.45
CA TYR A 186 -29.06 1.73 -18.85
C TYR A 186 -27.55 1.92 -18.76
N VAL A 187 -27.05 2.11 -17.55
CA VAL A 187 -25.63 2.30 -17.27
C VAL A 187 -25.02 0.98 -16.82
N THR A 188 -24.09 0.45 -17.59
CA THR A 188 -23.28 -0.71 -17.22
C THR A 188 -21.90 -0.23 -16.82
N LEU A 189 -21.60 -0.28 -15.51
CA LEU A 189 -20.27 0.04 -14.99
C LEU A 189 -19.27 -1.03 -15.44
N ARG A 190 -18.22 -0.65 -16.15
CA ARG A 190 -17.12 -1.55 -16.55
C ARG A 190 -16.04 -1.62 -15.48
N TRP A 191 -15.62 -0.45 -15.00
CA TRP A 191 -14.58 -0.33 -13.98
C TRP A 191 -14.72 0.98 -13.24
N GLN A 192 -14.21 0.99 -12.01
CA GLN A 192 -14.06 2.19 -11.19
C GLN A 192 -12.71 2.10 -10.47
N ARG A 193 -11.97 3.21 -10.39
CA ARG A 193 -10.69 3.32 -9.68
C ARG A 193 -10.64 4.58 -8.84
N ARG A 194 -9.93 4.54 -7.71
CA ARG A 194 -9.66 5.73 -6.90
C ARG A 194 -8.54 6.57 -7.50
N VAL A 195 -8.68 7.89 -7.37
CA VAL A 195 -7.72 8.88 -7.84
C VAL A 195 -7.48 9.88 -6.71
N LEU A 196 -6.23 10.02 -6.28
CA LEU A 196 -5.83 11.06 -5.33
C LEU A 196 -4.93 12.07 -6.01
N ARG A 197 -5.26 13.35 -5.84
CA ARG A 197 -4.42 14.49 -6.20
C ARG A 197 -3.73 14.99 -4.94
N ILE A 198 -2.42 15.05 -4.99
CA ILE A 198 -1.53 15.41 -3.89
C ILE A 198 -0.81 16.69 -4.27
N GLU A 199 -0.86 17.72 -3.42
CA GLU A 199 -0.20 19.00 -3.64
C GLU A 199 0.73 19.32 -2.49
N HIS A 200 2.04 19.25 -2.75
CA HIS A 200 3.06 19.74 -1.82
C HIS A 200 3.49 21.13 -2.23
N GLN A 201 3.53 22.08 -1.28
CA GLN A 201 3.88 23.47 -1.58
C GLN A 201 5.26 23.91 -1.03
N SER A 202 5.93 23.07 -0.25
CA SER A 202 7.15 23.46 0.47
C SER A 202 8.20 22.36 0.56
N LEU A 203 8.48 21.68 -0.54
CA LEU A 203 9.54 20.66 -0.62
C LEU A 203 10.94 21.30 -0.69
N GLY A 204 11.90 20.70 0.01
CA GLY A 204 13.31 21.09 0.00
C GLY A 204 14.10 20.47 -1.17
N THR A 205 15.25 21.05 -1.50
CA THR A 205 16.17 20.52 -2.53
C THR A 205 16.62 19.08 -2.21
N GLU A 206 16.80 18.77 -0.93
CA GLU A 206 17.24 17.45 -0.45
C GLU A 206 16.25 16.33 -0.80
N GLU A 207 14.97 16.65 -1.00
CA GLU A 207 13.90 15.68 -1.30
C GLU A 207 13.78 15.39 -2.80
N LEU A 208 14.37 16.22 -3.66
CA LEU A 208 14.27 16.10 -5.11
C LEU A 208 14.79 14.77 -5.68
N PRO A 209 15.91 14.18 -5.20
CA PRO A 209 16.36 12.89 -5.71
C PRO A 209 15.30 11.80 -5.51
N GLN A 210 14.68 11.74 -4.33
CA GLN A 210 13.65 10.75 -3.99
C GLN A 210 12.39 10.95 -4.84
N ILE A 211 11.94 12.21 -4.98
CA ILE A 211 10.80 12.54 -5.83
C ILE A 211 11.06 12.15 -7.29
N ARG A 212 12.24 12.48 -7.82
CA ARG A 212 12.60 12.15 -9.21
C ARG A 212 12.67 10.64 -9.43
N ALA A 213 13.15 9.87 -8.45
CA ALA A 213 13.13 8.41 -8.49
C ALA A 213 11.70 7.87 -8.52
N MET A 214 10.83 8.37 -7.64
CA MET A 214 9.40 8.02 -7.63
C MET A 214 8.71 8.34 -8.97
N LEU A 215 8.99 9.51 -9.55
CA LEU A 215 8.45 9.88 -10.87
C LEU A 215 9.03 9.06 -12.02
N ALA A 216 10.26 8.55 -11.88
CA ALA A 216 10.81 7.60 -12.85
C ALA A 216 10.09 6.25 -12.78
N LEU A 217 9.76 5.75 -11.58
CA LEU A 217 8.96 4.54 -11.38
C LEU A 217 7.55 4.68 -11.97
N GLY A 218 6.89 5.83 -11.77
CA GLY A 218 5.58 6.09 -12.38
C GLY A 218 5.61 6.04 -13.92
N ARG A 219 6.73 6.42 -14.54
CA ARG A 219 6.93 6.37 -16.01
C ARG A 219 7.08 4.94 -16.53
N THR A 220 7.64 4.01 -15.76
CA THR A 220 7.74 2.59 -16.14
C THR A 220 6.43 1.82 -15.91
N GLY A 221 5.43 2.46 -15.31
CA GLY A 221 4.15 1.83 -14.97
C GLY A 221 4.20 1.02 -13.66
N ALA A 222 5.23 1.21 -12.84
CA ALA A 222 5.30 0.63 -11.51
C ALA A 222 4.29 1.28 -10.56
N ASN A 223 3.87 0.51 -9.55
CA ASN A 223 2.96 0.99 -8.51
C ASN A 223 3.77 1.61 -7.36
N VAL A 224 3.23 2.69 -6.81
CA VAL A 224 3.72 3.35 -5.59
C VAL A 224 2.60 3.28 -4.57
N LEU A 225 2.95 2.98 -3.33
CA LEU A 225 2.03 3.06 -2.20
C LEU A 225 1.99 4.50 -1.71
N PHE A 226 0.80 5.09 -1.63
CA PHE A 226 0.59 6.38 -1.00
C PHE A 226 -0.29 6.23 0.24
N LEU A 227 0.18 6.78 1.35
CA LEU A 227 -0.49 6.81 2.64
C LEU A 227 -0.74 8.27 3.03
N PRO A 228 -1.98 8.78 2.92
CA PRO A 228 -2.29 10.18 3.23
C PRO A 228 -1.99 10.54 4.69
N ASP A 229 -2.43 9.71 5.63
CA ASP A 229 -2.13 9.83 7.05
C ASP A 229 -1.73 8.45 7.61
N PRO A 230 -0.42 8.18 7.76
CA PRO A 230 0.05 6.91 8.28
C PRO A 230 -0.39 6.61 9.72
N GLY A 231 -0.76 7.64 10.50
CA GLY A 231 -1.23 7.50 11.88
C GLY A 231 -2.73 7.26 12.00
N ALA A 232 -3.49 7.37 10.91
CA ALA A 232 -4.94 7.23 10.95
C ALA A 232 -5.37 5.78 11.22
N GLY A 233 -6.41 5.61 12.05
CA GLY A 233 -7.09 4.32 12.22
C GLY A 233 -7.87 3.88 10.97
N THR A 234 -7.93 4.72 9.94
CA THR A 234 -8.58 4.48 8.64
C THR A 234 -7.59 4.20 7.50
N ARG A 235 -6.29 4.10 7.81
CA ARG A 235 -5.21 4.03 6.82
C ARG A 235 -5.41 2.98 5.72
N SER A 236 -5.97 1.80 6.03
CA SER A 236 -6.21 0.75 5.03
C SER A 236 -7.20 1.18 3.93
N GLY A 237 -8.21 1.99 4.28
CA GLY A 237 -9.14 2.56 3.31
C GLY A 237 -8.60 3.82 2.64
N ASP A 238 -7.82 4.63 3.35
CA ASP A 238 -7.34 5.92 2.81
C ASP A 238 -6.16 5.75 1.84
N ALA A 239 -5.38 4.68 1.99
CA ALA A 239 -4.23 4.42 1.15
C ALA A 239 -4.60 4.09 -0.29
N VAL A 240 -3.70 4.42 -1.21
CA VAL A 240 -3.84 4.08 -2.63
C VAL A 240 -2.55 3.44 -3.11
N PHE A 241 -2.68 2.27 -3.74
CA PHE A 241 -1.58 1.59 -4.41
C PHE A 241 -1.81 1.60 -5.91
N GLY A 242 -0.92 2.29 -6.62
CA GLY A 242 -1.09 2.44 -8.06
C GLY A 242 -0.08 3.36 -8.71
N ARG A 243 -0.40 3.82 -9.91
CA ARG A 243 0.55 4.55 -10.74
C ARG A 243 0.51 6.03 -10.39
N ILE A 244 1.70 6.61 -10.18
CA ILE A 244 1.87 8.05 -10.05
C ILE A 244 2.08 8.68 -11.42
N GLU A 245 1.40 9.78 -11.65
CA GLU A 245 1.64 10.71 -12.74
C GLU A 245 2.08 12.05 -12.16
N ALA A 246 3.20 12.55 -12.68
CA ALA A 246 3.75 13.83 -12.28
C ALA A 246 2.94 14.98 -12.90
N GLY A 247 2.63 15.98 -12.09
CA GLY A 247 2.42 17.34 -12.56
C GLY A 247 3.75 18.08 -12.71
N GLU A 248 3.69 19.41 -12.59
CA GLU A 248 4.86 20.27 -12.66
C GLU A 248 5.60 20.35 -11.30
N ILE A 249 6.94 20.40 -11.35
CA ILE A 249 7.78 20.78 -10.20
C ILE A 249 8.10 22.26 -10.38
N THR A 250 7.50 23.11 -9.56
CA THR A 250 7.75 24.56 -9.60
C THR A 250 8.71 24.97 -8.49
N SER A 251 9.55 25.96 -8.78
CA SER A 251 10.43 26.58 -7.78
C SER A 251 10.11 28.06 -7.68
N SER A 252 10.07 28.62 -6.47
CA SER A 252 10.00 30.08 -6.32
C SER A 252 11.25 30.73 -6.91
N ALA A 253 11.09 31.79 -7.71
CA ALA A 253 12.22 32.60 -8.15
C ALA A 253 12.84 33.31 -6.93
N GLY A 254 13.97 32.82 -6.42
CA GLY A 254 14.67 33.40 -5.28
C GLY A 254 15.52 32.37 -4.50
N ALA A 255 16.17 32.82 -3.42
CA ALA A 255 17.02 31.97 -2.56
C ALA A 255 16.21 31.03 -1.62
N ALA A 256 14.88 31.08 -1.66
CA ALA A 256 14.03 30.24 -0.84
C ALA A 256 14.09 28.77 -1.31
N ASN A 257 14.52 27.88 -0.43
CA ASN A 257 14.50 26.44 -0.67
C ASN A 257 13.07 25.88 -0.50
N ARG A 258 12.18 26.24 -1.44
CA ARG A 258 10.78 25.82 -1.49
C ARG A 258 10.40 25.46 -2.91
N ARG A 259 9.87 24.26 -3.08
CA ARG A 259 9.34 23.77 -4.35
C ARG A 259 7.93 23.27 -4.17
N ALA A 260 7.10 23.54 -5.16
CA ALA A 260 5.77 22.98 -5.27
C ALA A 260 5.81 21.78 -6.20
N LEU A 261 5.02 20.76 -5.86
CA LEU A 261 4.86 19.53 -6.63
C LEU A 261 3.39 19.14 -6.57
N THR A 262 2.80 18.92 -7.74
CA THR A 262 1.49 18.27 -7.86
C THR A 262 1.70 16.86 -8.38
N LEU A 263 1.06 15.89 -7.73
CA LEU A 263 1.04 14.49 -8.14
C LEU A 263 -0.40 14.01 -8.25
N THR A 264 -0.65 13.12 -9.21
CA THR A 264 -1.89 12.36 -9.24
C THR A 264 -1.54 10.89 -9.14
N ILE A 265 -2.05 10.20 -8.14
CA ILE A 265 -1.97 8.74 -8.05
C ILE A 265 -3.31 8.13 -8.46
N ARG A 266 -3.26 7.13 -9.34
CA ARG A 266 -4.42 6.36 -9.78
C ARG A 266 -4.27 4.92 -9.34
N GLU A 267 -5.27 4.42 -8.63
CA GLU A 267 -5.33 3.05 -8.16
C GLU A 267 -5.22 2.05 -9.31
N ARG A 268 -4.53 0.94 -9.04
CA ARG A 268 -4.36 -0.14 -10.01
C ARG A 268 -5.56 -1.08 -10.01
N LEU A 269 -6.02 -1.44 -11.21
CA LEU A 269 -7.08 -2.43 -11.46
C LEU A 269 -6.50 -3.76 -11.95
#